data_AF-A0A1I8B967-F1
#
_entry.id   AF-A0A1I8B967-F1
#
_cell.length_a   1.000
_cell.length_b   1.000
_cell.length_c   1.000
_cell.angle_alpha   90.00
_cell.angle_beta   90.00
_cell.angle_gamma   90.00
#
_symmetry.space_group_name_H-M   'P 1'
#
loop_
_entity.id
_entity.type
_entity.pdbx_description
1 polymer ?
#
loop_
_entity_poly.entity_id
_entity_poly.type
_entity_poly.pdbx_seq_one_letter_code
_entity_poly.pdbx_strand_id
1 'polypeptide(L)'
;MHFTDVLGLRRIFYASYDPFRIIPKPSIWPKRERLKRFTAWQYGQDLKTVKQGSRKLHKIFIYMDMQRQDAPKLERHYNQQRLRAALEEHNVDDEVFKSMLEKAHILLDERMLAQLAVYEPKSFKSLIDLTQKMALDDGIEIVTKAEDLEHVQTEASLFGQPFPAAKIYPSGPKENHMEFPRKLKVEEF
;
A
#
# COMPACT_ATOMS: atom_id res chain seq x y z
N MET A 1 -25.07 38.24 -5.42
CA MET A 1 -24.20 38.08 -6.61
C MET A 1 -25.02 38.47 -7.82
N HIS A 2 -24.80 39.68 -8.35
CA HIS A 2 -25.52 40.17 -9.53
C HIS A 2 -24.88 39.59 -10.80
N PHE A 3 -25.71 38.98 -11.66
CA PHE A 3 -25.31 38.52 -12.98
C PHE A 3 -25.40 39.72 -13.95
N THR A 4 -24.29 40.05 -14.62
CA THR A 4 -24.28 41.02 -15.73
C THR A 4 -24.80 40.34 -17.00
N ASP A 5 -25.80 40.97 -17.62
CA ASP A 5 -26.74 40.41 -18.59
C ASP A 5 -26.21 40.02 -19.97
N VAL A 6 -24.94 40.27 -20.30
CA VAL A 6 -24.55 40.20 -21.73
C VAL A 6 -23.89 38.88 -22.12
N LEU A 7 -23.13 38.18 -21.28
CA LEU A 7 -22.48 36.91 -21.68
C LEU A 7 -22.23 35.97 -20.49
N GLY A 8 -23.29 35.51 -19.82
CA GLY A 8 -23.26 34.47 -18.78
C GLY A 8 -22.78 33.08 -19.25
N LEU A 9 -21.85 33.00 -20.21
CA LEU A 9 -21.31 31.77 -20.77
C LEU A 9 -20.00 31.42 -20.09
N ARG A 10 -20.03 30.49 -19.12
CA ARG A 10 -18.85 29.67 -18.82
C ARG A 10 -18.63 28.74 -20.02
N ARG A 11 -17.73 29.19 -20.90
CA ARG A 11 -17.28 28.51 -22.12
C ARG A 11 -16.63 27.17 -21.75
N ILE A 12 -17.30 26.07 -22.07
CA ILE A 12 -16.64 24.77 -22.19
C ILE A 12 -16.49 24.53 -23.68
N PHE A 13 -15.29 24.74 -24.22
CA PHE A 13 -14.91 24.17 -25.51
C PHE A 13 -15.29 22.68 -25.45
N TYR A 14 -15.99 22.15 -26.46
CA TYR A 14 -16.55 20.78 -26.51
C TYR A 14 -17.93 20.52 -25.87
N ALA A 15 -18.75 21.54 -25.61
CA ALA A 15 -20.18 21.32 -25.37
C ALA A 15 -20.85 20.76 -26.63
N SER A 16 -21.56 19.63 -26.54
CA SER A 16 -22.25 18.99 -27.68
C SER A 16 -23.55 19.72 -28.05
N TYR A 17 -23.83 20.86 -27.43
CA TYR A 17 -25.05 21.65 -27.61
C TYR A 17 -24.67 22.95 -28.31
N ASP A 18 -25.40 23.27 -29.36
CA ASP A 18 -25.37 24.61 -29.95
C ASP A 18 -25.90 25.60 -28.89
N PRO A 19 -25.07 26.52 -28.39
CA PRO A 19 -25.40 27.42 -27.28
C PRO A 19 -26.56 28.36 -27.61
N PHE A 20 -26.92 28.53 -28.88
CA PHE A 20 -27.98 29.42 -29.32
C PHE A 20 -29.28 28.68 -29.68
N ARG A 21 -29.20 27.41 -30.05
CA ARG A 21 -30.38 26.63 -30.47
C ARG A 21 -30.99 25.78 -29.35
N ILE A 22 -30.20 25.37 -28.35
CA ILE A 22 -30.68 24.50 -27.27
C ILE A 22 -30.12 24.96 -25.93
N ILE A 23 -30.95 25.67 -25.16
CA ILE A 23 -30.63 26.01 -23.76
C ILE A 23 -31.07 24.83 -22.88
N PRO A 24 -30.14 24.02 -22.33
CA PRO A 24 -30.51 22.97 -21.40
C PRO A 24 -31.10 23.57 -20.13
N LYS A 25 -32.02 22.85 -19.49
CA LYS A 25 -32.58 23.27 -18.20
C LYS A 25 -31.45 23.53 -17.18
N PRO A 26 -31.51 24.63 -16.39
CA PRO A 26 -30.46 24.97 -15.42
C PRO A 26 -30.10 23.86 -14.43
N SER A 27 -31.04 22.96 -14.11
CA SER A 27 -30.79 21.81 -13.22
C SER A 27 -29.99 20.66 -13.85
N ILE A 28 -29.97 20.57 -15.19
CA ILE A 28 -29.36 19.47 -15.95
C ILE A 28 -27.94 19.84 -16.38
N TRP A 29 -27.72 21.11 -16.74
CA TRP A 29 -26.44 21.58 -17.27
C TRP A 29 -25.24 21.34 -16.32
N PRO A 30 -25.30 21.69 -15.01
CA PRO A 30 -24.17 21.48 -14.09
C PRO A 30 -23.81 20.00 -13.91
N LYS A 31 -24.81 19.10 -13.94
CA LYS A 31 -24.59 17.65 -13.83
C LYS A 31 -23.83 17.12 -15.04
N ARG A 32 -24.19 17.57 -16.24
CA ARG A 32 -23.52 17.19 -17.50
C ARG A 32 -22.12 17.79 -17.62
N GLU A 33 -21.94 19.03 -17.18
CA GLU A 33 -20.62 19.65 -17.12
C GLU A 33 -19.70 18.88 -16.16
N ARG A 34 -20.17 18.55 -14.95
CA ARG A 34 -19.40 17.74 -14.00
C ARG A 34 -18.97 16.41 -14.60
N LEU A 35 -19.89 15.70 -15.25
CA LEU A 35 -19.58 14.46 -15.96
C LEU A 35 -18.48 14.66 -17.00
N LYS A 36 -18.63 15.67 -17.87
CA LYS A 36 -17.66 15.95 -18.94
C LYS A 36 -16.29 16.34 -18.42
N ARG A 37 -16.17 17.00 -17.28
CA ARG A 37 -14.85 17.29 -16.68
C ARG A 37 -14.07 16.01 -16.35
N PHE A 38 -14.75 14.96 -15.88
CA PHE A 38 -14.12 13.67 -15.60
C PHE A 38 -13.90 12.82 -16.85
N THR A 39 -14.79 12.89 -17.84
CA THR A 39 -14.70 12.09 -19.07
C THR A 39 -14.07 12.82 -20.26
N ALA A 40 -13.53 14.03 -20.07
CA ALA A 40 -12.96 14.88 -21.13
C ALA A 40 -11.84 14.17 -21.91
N TRP A 41 -11.06 13.35 -21.22
CA TRP A 41 -9.91 12.62 -21.74
C TRP A 41 -10.29 11.29 -22.41
N GLN A 42 -11.57 10.92 -22.37
CA GLN A 42 -12.05 9.67 -22.95
C GLN A 42 -12.29 9.84 -24.45
N TYR A 43 -12.28 8.73 -25.18
CA TYR A 43 -12.39 8.75 -26.64
C TYR A 43 -13.81 8.44 -27.12
N GLY A 44 -14.11 8.89 -28.35
CA GLY A 44 -15.32 8.51 -29.07
C GLY A 44 -16.62 8.93 -28.36
N GLN A 45 -17.50 7.96 -28.13
CA GLN A 45 -18.85 8.21 -27.61
C GLN A 45 -18.87 8.53 -26.12
N ASP A 46 -17.85 8.12 -25.36
CA ASP A 46 -17.75 8.37 -23.92
C ASP A 46 -17.58 9.87 -23.60
N LEU A 47 -16.95 10.60 -24.53
CA LEU A 47 -16.83 12.06 -24.47
C LEU A 47 -18.09 12.77 -24.97
N LYS A 48 -18.65 12.28 -26.08
CA LYS A 48 -19.71 12.97 -26.82
C LYS A 48 -21.09 12.80 -26.19
N THR A 49 -21.38 11.62 -25.64
CA THR A 49 -22.74 11.20 -25.24
C THR A 49 -22.85 11.00 -23.73
N VAL A 50 -23.85 11.63 -23.10
CA VAL A 50 -24.06 11.59 -21.63
C VAL A 50 -24.23 10.17 -21.08
N LYS A 51 -25.00 9.32 -21.77
CA LYS A 51 -25.25 7.92 -21.35
C LYS A 51 -23.96 7.11 -21.28
N GLN A 52 -23.11 7.23 -22.30
CA GLN A 52 -21.84 6.49 -22.36
C GLN A 52 -20.82 7.07 -21.39
N GLY A 53 -20.70 8.41 -21.34
CA GLY A 53 -19.87 9.09 -20.35
C GLY A 53 -20.21 8.69 -18.91
N SER A 54 -21.49 8.59 -18.54
CA SER A 54 -21.89 8.16 -17.19
C SER A 54 -21.48 6.73 -16.87
N ARG A 55 -21.64 5.81 -17.83
CA ARG A 55 -21.18 4.41 -17.68
C ARG A 55 -19.67 4.34 -17.54
N LYS A 56 -18.94 5.15 -18.32
CA LYS A 56 -17.49 5.22 -18.27
C LYS A 56 -16.99 5.81 -16.96
N LEU A 57 -17.62 6.87 -16.46
CA LEU A 57 -17.30 7.48 -15.16
C LEU A 57 -17.38 6.46 -14.02
N HIS A 58 -18.45 5.66 -13.97
CA HIS A 58 -18.60 4.63 -12.94
C HIS A 58 -17.47 3.59 -13.01
N LYS A 59 -17.12 3.13 -14.22
CA LYS A 59 -16.00 2.21 -14.40
C LYS A 59 -14.67 2.81 -13.97
N ILE A 60 -14.42 4.08 -14.29
CA ILE A 60 -13.20 4.79 -13.88
C ILE A 60 -13.09 4.80 -12.36
N PHE A 61 -14.16 5.14 -11.63
CA PHE A 61 -14.12 5.18 -10.18
C PHE A 61 -13.96 3.80 -9.55
N ILE A 62 -14.62 2.78 -10.09
CA ILE A 62 -14.42 1.39 -9.63
C ILE A 62 -12.95 0.98 -9.83
N TYR A 63 -12.37 1.23 -11.00
CA TYR A 63 -10.97 0.86 -11.25
C TYR A 63 -9.98 1.69 -10.43
N MET A 64 -10.26 2.97 -10.20
CA MET A 64 -9.43 3.80 -9.31
C MET A 64 -9.45 3.27 -7.87
N ASP A 65 -10.61 2.82 -7.39
CA ASP A 65 -10.72 2.22 -6.06
C ASP A 65 -9.98 0.88 -5.98
N MET A 66 -10.19 -0.01 -6.96
CA MET A 66 -9.45 -1.28 -7.07
C MET A 66 -7.93 -1.04 -7.11
N GLN A 67 -7.46 -0.09 -7.93
CA GLN A 67 -6.04 0.25 -8.03
C GLN A 67 -5.48 0.81 -6.71
N ARG A 68 -6.25 1.61 -5.97
CA ARG A 68 -5.82 2.11 -4.65
C ARG A 68 -5.67 0.98 -3.63
N GLN A 69 -6.56 -0.01 -3.68
CA GLN A 69 -6.50 -1.19 -2.81
C GLN A 69 -5.33 -2.11 -3.18
N ASP A 70 -5.01 -2.22 -4.47
CA ASP A 70 -3.97 -3.14 -4.96
C ASP A 70 -2.57 -2.53 -4.99
N ALA A 71 -2.43 -1.20 -5.14
CA ALA A 71 -1.13 -0.52 -5.12
C ALA A 71 -0.24 -0.88 -3.91
N PRO A 72 -0.70 -0.84 -2.65
CA PRO A 72 0.14 -1.22 -1.51
C PRO A 72 0.52 -2.71 -1.52
N LYS A 73 -0.37 -3.60 -2.00
CA LYS A 73 -0.07 -5.04 -2.13
C LYS A 73 1.03 -5.28 -3.16
N LEU A 74 0.95 -4.57 -4.29
CA LEU A 74 1.94 -4.66 -5.36
C LEU A 74 3.30 -4.11 -4.91
N GLU A 75 3.32 -2.97 -4.20
CA GLU A 75 4.53 -2.42 -3.61
C GLU A 75 5.17 -3.42 -2.64
N ARG A 76 4.38 -4.02 -1.74
CA ARG A 76 4.83 -5.05 -0.82
C ARG A 76 5.44 -6.24 -1.55
N HIS A 77 4.75 -6.78 -2.56
CA HIS A 77 5.24 -7.90 -3.35
C HIS A 77 6.62 -7.62 -3.99
N TYR A 78 6.81 -6.45 -4.60
CA TYR A 78 8.11 -6.10 -5.18
C TYR A 78 9.21 -5.89 -4.13
N ASN A 79 8.87 -5.33 -2.98
CA ASN A 79 9.85 -5.18 -1.90
C ASN A 79 10.28 -6.54 -1.36
N GLN A 80 9.35 -7.49 -1.18
CA GLN A 80 9.67 -8.87 -0.81
C GLN A 80 10.56 -9.56 -1.84
N GLN A 81 10.28 -9.40 -3.13
CA GLN A 81 11.11 -9.96 -4.20
C GLN A 81 12.54 -9.41 -4.17
N ARG A 82 12.69 -8.09 -3.98
CA ARG A 82 14.02 -7.44 -3.86
C ARG A 82 14.77 -7.93 -2.63
N LEU A 83 14.09 -8.00 -1.49
CA LEU A 83 14.67 -8.46 -0.24
C LEU A 83 15.15 -9.91 -0.37
N ARG A 84 14.32 -10.79 -0.92
CA ARG A 84 14.66 -12.19 -1.15
C ARG A 84 15.87 -12.33 -2.06
N ALA A 85 15.93 -11.59 -3.18
CA ALA A 85 17.09 -11.60 -4.06
C ALA A 85 18.37 -11.17 -3.33
N ALA A 86 18.31 -10.13 -2.50
CA ALA A 86 19.44 -9.66 -1.72
C ALA A 86 19.88 -10.69 -0.64
N LEU A 87 18.93 -11.38 0.00
CA LEU A 87 19.24 -12.44 0.96
C LEU A 87 19.84 -13.68 0.27
N GLU A 88 19.38 -14.01 -0.93
CA GLU A 88 19.93 -15.09 -1.76
C GLU A 88 21.40 -14.81 -2.13
N GLU A 89 21.79 -13.55 -2.40
CA GLU A 89 23.21 -13.17 -2.61
C GLU A 89 24.10 -13.47 -1.39
N HIS A 90 23.53 -13.44 -0.19
CA HIS A 90 24.21 -13.72 1.07
C HIS A 90 23.99 -15.15 1.59
N ASN A 91 23.29 -16.01 0.83
CA ASN A 91 22.93 -17.38 1.18
C ASN A 91 22.15 -17.49 2.51
N VAL A 92 21.20 -16.57 2.74
CA VAL A 92 20.34 -16.54 3.93
C VAL A 92 18.88 -16.77 3.56
N ASP A 93 18.21 -17.60 4.34
CA ASP A 93 16.77 -17.82 4.21
C ASP A 93 15.96 -16.67 4.81
N ASP A 94 14.94 -16.20 4.08
CA ASP A 94 14.07 -15.07 4.46
C ASP A 94 13.31 -15.31 5.79
N GLU A 95 12.87 -16.55 6.02
CA GLU A 95 12.14 -16.91 7.25
C GLU A 95 13.04 -16.83 8.49
N VAL A 96 14.26 -17.35 8.40
CA VAL A 96 15.25 -17.29 9.48
C VAL A 96 15.61 -15.83 9.76
N PHE A 97 15.92 -15.06 8.70
CA PHE A 97 16.26 -13.64 8.82
C PHE A 97 15.19 -12.82 9.54
N LYS A 98 13.91 -12.97 9.15
CA LYS A 98 12.79 -12.27 9.79
C LYS A 98 12.60 -12.69 11.24
N SER A 99 12.67 -14.00 11.53
CA SER A 99 12.54 -14.50 12.90
C SER A 99 13.61 -13.94 13.83
N MET A 100 14.85 -13.80 13.35
CA MET A 100 15.96 -13.24 14.12
C MET A 100 15.82 -11.73 14.32
N LEU A 101 15.39 -10.98 13.28
CA LEU A 101 15.09 -9.55 13.43
C LEU A 101 14.00 -9.29 14.48
N GLU A 102 12.95 -10.13 14.50
CA GLU A 102 11.89 -10.04 15.50
C GLU A 102 12.40 -10.31 16.92
N LYS A 103 13.25 -11.32 17.11
CA LYS A 103 13.93 -11.61 18.40
C LYS A 103 14.87 -10.49 18.84
N ALA A 104 15.52 -9.84 17.88
CA ALA A 104 16.38 -8.68 18.11
C ALA A 104 15.59 -7.39 18.42
N HIS A 105 14.26 -7.43 18.39
CA HIS A 105 13.39 -6.26 18.50
C HIS A 105 13.70 -5.17 17.46
N ILE A 106 14.19 -5.56 16.28
CA ILE A 106 14.45 -4.65 15.15
C ILE A 106 13.21 -4.61 14.26
N LEU A 107 12.38 -3.59 14.46
CA LEU A 107 11.08 -3.42 13.79
C LEU A 107 11.21 -2.69 12.45
N LEU A 108 11.97 -3.27 11.51
CA LEU A 108 12.11 -2.74 10.15
C LEU A 108 11.08 -3.34 9.20
N ASP A 109 10.38 -2.48 8.46
CA ASP A 109 9.44 -2.90 7.42
C ASP A 109 10.16 -3.43 6.16
N GLU A 110 9.48 -4.31 5.41
CA GLU A 110 9.98 -4.91 4.17
C GLU A 110 10.41 -3.85 3.14
N ARG A 111 9.71 -2.71 3.12
CA ARG A 111 10.07 -1.56 2.28
C ARG A 111 11.42 -0.97 2.66
N MET A 112 11.68 -0.77 3.94
CA MET A 112 12.94 -0.19 4.43
C MET A 112 14.10 -1.17 4.21
N LEU A 113 13.89 -2.45 4.49
CA LEU A 113 14.88 -3.50 4.24
C LEU A 113 15.25 -3.58 2.75
N ALA A 114 14.26 -3.54 1.86
CA ALA A 114 14.51 -3.51 0.42
C ALA A 114 15.26 -2.23 -0.03
N GLN A 115 14.99 -1.08 0.60
CA GLN A 115 15.73 0.16 0.31
C GLN A 115 17.18 0.09 0.81
N LEU A 116 17.41 -0.45 2.01
CA LEU A 116 18.75 -0.66 2.55
C LEU A 116 19.56 -1.61 1.66
N ALA A 117 18.96 -2.70 1.20
CA ALA A 117 19.62 -3.64 0.28
C ALA A 117 20.10 -2.95 -1.02
N VAL A 118 19.33 -2.01 -1.56
CA VAL A 118 19.68 -1.31 -2.82
C VAL A 118 20.67 -0.18 -2.60
N TYR A 119 20.42 0.70 -1.62
CA TYR A 119 21.15 1.95 -1.46
C TYR A 119 22.30 1.87 -0.45
N GLU A 120 22.19 0.98 0.54
CA GLU A 120 23.15 0.83 1.63
C GLU A 120 23.54 -0.65 1.85
N PRO A 121 24.21 -1.28 0.87
CA PRO A 121 24.52 -2.71 0.94
C PRO A 121 25.39 -3.08 2.14
N LYS A 122 26.23 -2.15 2.63
CA LYS A 122 27.06 -2.36 3.82
C LYS A 122 26.21 -2.45 5.09
N SER A 123 25.25 -1.52 5.26
CA SER A 123 24.32 -1.52 6.39
C SER A 123 23.46 -2.78 6.39
N PHE A 124 22.99 -3.18 5.20
CA PHE A 124 22.21 -4.41 5.02
C PHE A 124 23.04 -5.66 5.35
N LYS A 125 24.29 -5.71 4.91
CA LYS A 125 25.22 -6.79 5.26
C LYS A 125 25.42 -6.89 6.78
N SER A 126 25.65 -5.78 7.47
CA SER A 126 25.80 -5.80 8.93
C SER A 126 24.57 -6.33 9.67
N LEU A 127 23.36 -6.08 9.15
CA LEU A 127 22.14 -6.70 9.69
C LEU A 127 22.12 -8.21 9.45
N ILE A 128 22.55 -8.66 8.27
CA ILE A 128 22.66 -10.08 7.97
C ILE A 128 23.66 -10.77 8.90
N ASP A 129 24.87 -10.22 9.03
CA ASP A 129 25.93 -10.76 9.88
C ASP A 129 25.44 -10.87 11.35
N LEU A 130 24.70 -9.87 11.84
CA LEU A 130 24.03 -9.92 13.15
C LEU A 130 23.03 -11.07 13.25
N THR A 131 22.09 -11.18 12.30
CA THR A 131 21.06 -12.23 12.34
C THR A 131 21.63 -13.63 12.20
N GLN A 132 22.69 -13.81 11.40
CA GLN A 132 23.39 -15.10 11.28
C GLN A 132 24.07 -15.47 12.60
N LYS A 133 24.77 -14.52 13.23
CA LYS A 133 25.39 -14.77 14.53
C LYS A 133 24.36 -15.18 15.59
N MET A 134 23.21 -14.50 15.62
CA MET A 134 22.10 -14.85 16.52
C MET A 134 21.52 -16.23 16.21
N ALA A 135 21.33 -16.58 14.94
CA ALA A 135 20.81 -17.89 14.57
C ALA A 135 21.78 -19.03 14.95
N LEU A 136 23.11 -18.81 14.86
CA LEU A 136 24.11 -19.75 15.37
C LEU A 136 24.02 -19.91 16.89
N ASP A 137 23.86 -18.81 17.62
CA ASP A 137 23.74 -18.84 19.09
C ASP A 137 22.44 -19.56 19.54
N ASP A 138 21.37 -19.47 18.75
CA ASP A 138 20.11 -20.21 18.93
C ASP A 138 20.17 -21.69 18.49
N GLY A 139 21.30 -22.12 17.90
CA GLY A 139 21.51 -23.49 17.43
C GLY A 139 20.83 -23.84 16.09
N ILE A 140 20.46 -22.83 15.30
CA ILE A 140 19.94 -23.00 13.95
C ILE A 140 21.13 -23.16 13.00
N GLU A 141 21.12 -24.21 12.18
CA GLU A 141 22.17 -24.45 11.19
C GLU A 141 22.13 -23.42 10.06
N ILE A 142 23.27 -22.82 9.75
CA ILE A 142 23.43 -21.81 8.69
C ILE A 142 24.53 -22.28 7.73
N VAL A 143 24.41 -21.89 6.47
CA VAL A 143 25.38 -22.21 5.41
C VAL A 143 26.72 -21.50 5.63
N THR A 144 26.70 -20.30 6.22
CA THR A 144 27.90 -19.46 6.43
C THR A 144 28.79 -20.00 7.54
N LYS A 145 30.11 -19.90 7.34
CA LYS A 145 31.10 -20.35 8.34
C LYS A 145 31.10 -19.44 9.56
N ALA A 146 31.20 -20.03 10.74
CA ALA A 146 31.21 -19.28 12.01
C ALA A 146 32.41 -18.32 12.16
N GLU A 147 33.55 -18.64 11.53
CA GLU A 147 34.79 -17.83 11.57
C GLU A 147 34.58 -16.42 10.97
N ASP A 148 33.73 -16.29 9.95
CA ASP A 148 33.48 -15.01 9.28
C ASP A 148 32.70 -14.03 10.19
N LEU A 149 32.03 -14.55 11.22
CA LEU A 149 31.12 -13.81 12.10
C LEU A 149 31.72 -13.46 13.47
N GLU A 150 33.00 -13.78 13.70
CA GLU A 150 33.67 -13.52 14.99
C GLU A 150 33.72 -12.02 15.38
N HIS A 151 33.62 -11.15 14.39
CA HIS A 151 33.60 -9.70 14.60
C HIS A 151 32.28 -9.20 15.19
N VAL A 152 31.21 -10.00 15.17
CA VAL A 152 29.89 -9.65 15.70
C VAL A 152 29.77 -10.17 17.12
N GLN A 153 29.59 -9.24 18.07
CA GLN A 153 29.37 -9.55 19.47
C GLN A 153 27.87 -9.54 19.77
N THR A 154 27.37 -10.66 20.29
CA THR A 154 25.98 -10.87 20.67
C THR A 154 25.89 -10.95 22.20
N GLU A 155 25.09 -10.08 22.83
CA GLU A 155 24.79 -10.17 24.26
C GLU A 155 23.35 -10.70 24.45
N ALA A 156 23.19 -11.73 25.28
CA ALA A 156 21.88 -12.32 25.55
C ALA A 156 20.87 -11.35 26.18
N SER A 157 21.34 -10.26 26.78
CA SER A 157 20.52 -9.17 27.35
C SER A 157 19.78 -8.35 26.29
N LEU A 158 20.30 -8.31 25.06
CA LEU A 158 19.75 -7.51 23.96
C LEU A 158 18.63 -8.22 23.21
N PHE A 159 18.50 -9.53 23.42
CA PHE A 159 17.56 -10.37 22.69
C PHE A 159 16.43 -10.84 23.60
N GLY A 160 15.21 -10.81 23.08
CA GLY A 160 14.03 -11.16 23.83
C GLY A 160 13.13 -12.15 23.08
N GLN A 161 11.99 -12.44 23.69
CA GLN A 161 10.93 -13.12 22.97
C GLN A 161 10.35 -12.15 21.92
N PRO A 162 10.04 -12.62 20.69
CA PRO A 162 9.36 -11.81 19.70
C PRO A 162 8.12 -11.16 20.28
N PHE A 163 7.83 -9.92 19.86
CA PHE A 163 6.60 -9.27 20.27
C PHE A 163 5.39 -10.11 19.83
N PRO A 164 4.36 -10.24 20.68
CA PRO A 164 3.17 -10.99 20.31
C PRO A 164 2.52 -10.35 19.09
N ALA A 165 2.22 -11.16 18.09
CA ALA A 165 1.51 -10.70 16.90
C ALA A 165 0.13 -10.12 17.29
N ALA A 166 -0.28 -9.05 16.61
CA ALA A 166 -1.59 -8.47 16.82
C ALA A 166 -2.69 -9.52 16.58
N LYS A 167 -3.68 -9.59 17.47
CA LYS A 167 -4.79 -10.53 17.35
C LYS A 167 -5.62 -10.17 16.11
N ILE A 168 -5.50 -10.98 15.06
CA ILE A 168 -6.30 -10.82 13.84
C ILE A 168 -7.67 -11.42 14.10
N TYR A 169 -8.70 -10.57 14.13
CA TYR A 169 -10.08 -11.02 14.12
C TYR A 169 -10.47 -11.33 12.67
N PRO A 170 -10.76 -12.60 12.32
CA PRO A 170 -11.16 -12.92 10.97
C PRO A 170 -12.44 -12.17 10.61
N SER A 171 -12.52 -11.64 9.39
CA SER A 171 -13.77 -11.15 8.82
C SER A 171 -14.68 -12.36 8.58
N GLY A 172 -15.54 -12.68 9.56
CA GLY A 172 -16.39 -13.85 9.54
C GLY A 172 -17.88 -13.54 9.29
N PRO A 173 -18.70 -14.59 9.07
CA PRO A 173 -20.15 -14.48 9.12
C PRO A 173 -20.59 -13.86 10.46
N LYS A 174 -21.74 -13.19 10.47
CA LYS A 174 -22.36 -12.59 11.68
C LYS A 174 -22.43 -13.57 12.87
N GLU A 175 -22.47 -14.88 12.58
CA GLU A 175 -22.45 -15.98 13.54
C GLU A 175 -21.19 -16.02 14.44
N ASN A 176 -20.06 -15.48 14.00
CA ASN A 176 -18.84 -15.36 14.82
C ASN A 176 -18.83 -14.08 15.68
N HIS A 177 -19.77 -13.16 15.45
CA HIS A 177 -19.89 -11.87 16.14
C HIS A 177 -21.14 -11.82 17.04
N MET A 178 -21.41 -12.92 17.74
CA MET A 178 -22.56 -13.03 18.66
C MET A 178 -22.33 -12.32 19.98
N GLU A 179 -21.07 -12.17 20.39
CA GLU A 179 -20.70 -11.42 21.59
C GLU A 179 -20.38 -9.97 21.21
N PHE A 180 -21.09 -9.02 21.82
CA PHE A 180 -20.79 -7.61 21.64
C PHE A 180 -19.40 -7.30 22.21
N PRO A 181 -18.56 -6.51 21.52
CA PRO A 181 -17.25 -6.14 22.02
C PRO A 181 -17.42 -5.40 23.35
N ARG A 182 -16.83 -5.96 24.41
CA ARG A 182 -16.78 -5.32 25.73
C ARG A 182 -15.85 -4.11 25.67
N LYS A 183 -16.19 -3.04 26.40
CA LYS A 183 -15.23 -1.95 26.64
C LYS A 183 -14.06 -2.48 27.48
N LEU A 184 -12.84 -2.31 26.96
CA LEU A 184 -11.61 -2.62 27.69
C LEU A 184 -11.53 -1.78 28.97
N LYS A 185 -10.96 -2.35 30.03
CA LYS A 185 -10.64 -1.60 31.25
C LYS A 185 -9.35 -0.80 31.06
N VAL A 186 -9.15 0.22 31.91
CA VAL A 186 -7.93 1.05 31.90
C VAL A 186 -6.66 0.23 32.20
N GLU A 187 -6.80 -0.89 32.90
CA GLU A 187 -5.72 -1.85 33.21
C GLU A 187 -5.31 -2.72 32.01
N GLU A 188 -6.15 -2.80 30.97
CA GLU A 188 -5.96 -3.64 29.78
C GLU A 188 -5.40 -2.83 28.58
N PHE A 189 -5.02 -1.57 28.82
CA PHE A 189 -4.44 -0.64 27.85
C PHE A 189 -2.91 -0.67 27.83
#